data_AF-A0AAJ0B841-F1
#
_entry.id   AF-A0AAJ0B841-F1
#
_cell.length_a   1.000
_cell.length_b   1.000
_cell.length_c   1.000
_cell.angle_alpha   90.00
_cell.angle_beta   90.00
_cell.angle_gamma   90.00
#
_symmetry.space_group_name_H-M   'P 1'
#
loop_
_entity.id
_entity.type
_entity.pdbx_description
1 polymer ?
#
loop_
_entity_poly.entity_id
_entity_poly.type
_entity_poly.pdbx_seq_one_letter_code
_entity_poly.pdbx_strand_id
1 'polypeptide(L)'
;MDPPFLTTAPIPSSLPQTSAPEPLTCREGACASKPETCDRMCDYNKHLKRHDLPYKCRFPGCKYTGTNGFSQLRDQERHEEDAHQAKSSFRCYVAECPGSAKRADNMMRHLRGQHGIKSTKADVIALCKRGG
;
A
#
# COMPACT_ATOMS: atom_id res chain seq x y z
N MET A 1 2.49 -80.61 -31.40
CA MET A 1 1.56 -79.55 -30.96
C MET A 1 2.26 -78.87 -29.80
N ASP A 2 3.05 -77.85 -30.10
CA ASP A 2 3.80 -77.08 -29.11
C ASP A 2 3.48 -75.59 -29.36
N PRO A 3 3.16 -74.81 -28.33
CA PRO A 3 2.78 -73.41 -28.49
C PRO A 3 4.03 -72.54 -28.72
N PRO A 4 3.92 -71.43 -29.47
CA PRO A 4 5.04 -70.52 -29.61
C PRO A 4 5.28 -69.79 -28.29
N PHE A 5 6.51 -69.83 -27.81
CA PHE A 5 6.98 -69.04 -26.66
C PHE A 5 6.80 -67.54 -26.96
N LEU A 6 6.00 -66.88 -26.14
CA LEU A 6 5.85 -65.42 -26.15
C LEU A 6 7.22 -64.79 -25.84
N THR A 7 7.75 -64.05 -26.80
CA THR A 7 8.97 -63.25 -26.62
C THR A 7 8.66 -62.07 -25.71
N THR A 8 9.27 -62.04 -24.53
CA THR A 8 9.19 -60.89 -23.61
C THR A 8 10.04 -59.76 -24.20
N ALA A 9 9.38 -58.76 -24.78
CA ALA A 9 10.04 -57.51 -25.14
C ALA A 9 10.56 -56.80 -23.87
N PRO A 10 11.77 -56.20 -23.88
CA PRO A 10 12.24 -55.42 -22.76
C PRO A 10 11.34 -54.18 -22.57
N ILE A 11 10.90 -53.97 -21.34
CA ILE A 11 10.18 -52.77 -20.90
C ILE A 11 11.10 -51.58 -21.20
N PRO A 12 10.72 -50.61 -22.05
CA PRO A 12 11.55 -49.43 -22.25
C PRO A 12 11.62 -48.64 -20.95
N SER A 13 12.83 -48.57 -20.38
CA SER A 13 13.21 -47.69 -19.28
C SER A 13 13.13 -46.23 -19.75
N SER A 14 11.93 -45.68 -19.81
CA SER A 14 11.71 -44.25 -19.97
C SER A 14 11.21 -43.71 -18.64
N LEU A 15 12.14 -43.58 -17.69
CA LEU A 15 11.95 -42.67 -16.56
C LEU A 15 11.74 -41.26 -17.14
N PRO A 16 10.62 -40.58 -16.87
CA PRO A 16 10.47 -39.19 -17.27
C PRO A 16 11.54 -38.38 -16.55
N GLN A 17 12.36 -37.71 -17.35
CA GLN A 17 13.39 -36.80 -16.89
C GLN A 17 12.73 -35.77 -15.98
N THR A 18 13.18 -35.68 -14.73
CA THR A 18 12.70 -34.65 -13.80
C THR A 18 13.22 -33.30 -14.27
N SER A 19 12.56 -32.71 -15.26
CA SER A 19 12.77 -31.30 -15.61
C SER A 19 12.34 -30.49 -14.39
N ALA A 20 13.26 -29.68 -13.86
CA ALA A 20 12.93 -28.70 -12.82
C ALA A 20 11.66 -27.93 -13.25
N PRO A 21 10.73 -27.64 -12.32
CA PRO A 21 9.51 -26.90 -12.67
C PRO A 21 9.90 -25.57 -13.32
N GLU A 22 9.31 -25.26 -14.47
CA GLU A 22 9.57 -23.99 -15.16
C GLU A 22 9.20 -22.81 -14.25
N PRO A 23 10.00 -21.73 -14.25
CA PRO A 23 9.77 -20.58 -13.39
C PRO A 23 8.45 -19.88 -13.76
N LEU A 24 7.66 -19.54 -12.74
CA LEU A 24 6.36 -18.91 -12.87
C LEU A 24 6.52 -17.40 -13.06
N THR A 25 6.02 -16.85 -14.17
CA THR A 25 6.13 -15.41 -14.49
C THR A 25 4.81 -14.69 -14.29
N CYS A 26 4.78 -13.62 -13.49
CA CYS A 26 3.62 -12.74 -13.37
C CYS A 26 3.74 -11.53 -14.31
N ARG A 27 2.62 -11.15 -14.96
CA ARG A 27 2.49 -9.98 -15.84
C ARG A 27 1.28 -9.10 -15.48
N GLU A 28 0.67 -9.32 -14.32
CA GLU A 28 -0.54 -8.62 -13.91
C GLU A 28 -0.24 -7.31 -13.19
N GLY A 29 -1.13 -6.33 -13.31
CA GLY A 29 -1.04 -5.05 -12.59
C GLY A 29 0.31 -4.36 -12.75
N ALA A 30 1.01 -4.12 -11.65
CA ALA A 30 2.33 -3.50 -11.63
C ALA A 30 3.42 -4.36 -12.34
N CYS A 31 3.18 -5.67 -12.53
CA CYS A 31 4.10 -6.57 -13.22
C CYS A 31 3.96 -6.55 -14.74
N ALA A 32 2.96 -5.85 -15.29
CA ALA A 32 2.83 -5.69 -16.74
C ALA A 32 4.04 -4.93 -17.33
N SER A 33 4.51 -3.90 -16.64
CA SER A 33 5.68 -3.11 -17.05
C SER A 33 7.01 -3.74 -16.65
N LYS A 34 7.00 -4.59 -15.61
CA LYS A 34 8.19 -5.29 -15.10
C LYS A 34 7.81 -6.69 -14.63
N PRO A 35 7.86 -7.71 -15.51
CA PRO A 35 7.47 -9.06 -15.13
C PRO A 35 8.39 -9.61 -14.03
N GLU A 36 7.79 -10.35 -13.09
CA GLU A 36 8.50 -10.97 -11.97
C GLU A 36 8.41 -12.50 -12.13
N THR A 37 9.55 -13.18 -12.03
CA THR A 37 9.68 -14.64 -12.12
C THR A 37 9.89 -15.24 -10.74
N CYS A 38 9.22 -16.34 -10.44
CA CYS A 38 9.34 -17.09 -9.19
C CYS A 38 9.60 -18.57 -9.50
N ASP A 39 10.66 -19.14 -8.93
CA ASP A 39 11.01 -20.56 -9.17
C ASP A 39 10.08 -21.53 -8.43
N ARG A 40 9.38 -21.06 -7.39
CA ARG A 40 8.50 -21.88 -6.55
C ARG A 40 7.08 -21.34 -6.54
N MET A 41 6.12 -22.26 -6.60
CA MET A 41 4.68 -21.96 -6.53
C MET A 41 4.28 -21.25 -5.23
N CYS A 42 4.94 -21.53 -4.10
CA CYS A 42 4.65 -20.83 -2.84
C CYS A 42 5.05 -19.34 -2.89
N ASP A 43 6.19 -19.02 -3.51
CA ASP A 43 6.63 -17.64 -3.71
C ASP A 43 5.72 -16.91 -4.69
N TYR A 44 5.30 -17.60 -5.75
CA TYR A 44 4.33 -17.06 -6.72
C TYR A 44 2.99 -16.72 -6.07
N ASN A 45 2.42 -17.62 -5.25
CA ASN A 45 1.19 -17.33 -4.51
C ASN A 45 1.35 -16.16 -3.53
N LYS A 46 2.50 -16.05 -2.86
CA LYS A 46 2.81 -14.91 -2.00
C LYS A 46 2.93 -13.62 -2.81
N HIS A 47 3.49 -13.68 -4.02
CA HIS A 47 3.58 -12.57 -4.94
C HIS A 47 2.19 -12.10 -5.38
N LEU A 48 1.30 -13.00 -5.78
CA LEU A 48 -0.05 -12.65 -6.24
C LEU A 48 -0.87 -11.89 -5.18
N LYS A 49 -0.65 -12.18 -3.89
CA LYS A 49 -1.27 -11.42 -2.79
C LYS A 49 -0.89 -9.93 -2.79
N ARG A 50 0.19 -9.53 -3.46
CA ARG A 50 0.55 -8.10 -3.62
C ARG A 50 -0.33 -7.40 -4.65
N HIS A 51 -0.96 -8.14 -5.56
CA HIS A 51 -1.92 -7.60 -6.52
C HIS A 51 -3.31 -7.44 -5.94
N ASP A 52 -3.61 -8.14 -4.84
CA ASP A 52 -4.85 -7.98 -4.11
C ASP A 52 -4.82 -6.63 -3.37
N LEU A 53 -5.40 -5.62 -4.01
CA LEU A 53 -5.55 -4.26 -3.50
C LEU A 53 -7.05 -3.94 -3.30
N PRO A 54 -7.76 -4.70 -2.44
CA PRO A 54 -9.22 -4.59 -2.32
C PRO A 54 -9.65 -3.27 -1.68
N TYR A 55 -8.74 -2.62 -0.95
CA TYR A 55 -8.99 -1.38 -0.23
C TYR A 55 -8.70 -0.18 -1.13
N LYS A 56 -9.75 0.54 -1.52
CA LYS A 56 -9.67 1.71 -2.41
C LYS A 56 -9.97 2.98 -1.63
N CYS A 57 -9.26 4.05 -1.95
CA CYS A 57 -9.53 5.35 -1.33
C CYS A 57 -10.96 5.80 -1.63
N ARG A 58 -11.68 6.23 -0.59
CA ARG A 58 -13.09 6.64 -0.67
C ARG A 58 -13.27 8.08 -1.18
N PHE A 59 -12.21 8.86 -1.28
CA PHE A 59 -12.28 10.26 -1.70
C PHE A 59 -12.39 10.41 -3.22
N PRO A 60 -13.43 11.11 -3.73
CA PRO A 60 -13.61 11.29 -5.16
C PRO A 60 -12.44 12.08 -5.75
N GLY A 61 -11.95 11.62 -6.91
CA GLY A 61 -10.78 12.22 -7.59
C GLY A 61 -9.42 11.78 -7.04
N CYS A 62 -9.38 10.86 -6.07
CA CYS A 62 -8.11 10.27 -5.63
C CYS A 62 -7.58 9.25 -6.65
N LYS A 63 -6.26 9.25 -6.86
CA LYS A 63 -5.56 8.27 -7.71
C LYS A 63 -5.67 6.81 -7.23
N TYR A 64 -6.10 6.60 -5.97
CA TYR A 64 -6.27 5.28 -5.34
C TYR A 64 -7.74 4.82 -5.26
N THR A 65 -8.66 5.47 -5.99
CA THR A 65 -10.08 5.07 -6.06
C THR A 65 -10.34 4.07 -7.19
N GLY A 66 -9.44 3.99 -8.19
CA GLY A 66 -9.61 3.19 -9.41
C GLY A 66 -8.77 1.89 -9.43
N THR A 67 -7.79 1.85 -10.34
CA THR A 67 -6.89 0.71 -10.59
C THR A 67 -5.83 0.54 -9.50
N ASN A 68 -5.53 1.60 -8.76
CA ASN A 68 -4.62 1.55 -7.61
C ASN A 68 -5.43 1.39 -6.33
N GLY A 69 -4.82 0.76 -5.32
CA GLY A 69 -5.41 0.60 -4.01
C GLY A 69 -4.36 0.20 -2.98
N PHE A 70 -4.83 -0.34 -1.88
CA PHE A 70 -4.03 -0.79 -0.74
C PHE A 70 -4.34 -2.25 -0.46
N SER A 71 -3.32 -3.00 -0.03
CA SER A 71 -3.48 -4.40 0.37
C SER A 71 -4.06 -4.55 1.78
N GLN A 72 -4.05 -3.47 2.57
CA GLN A 72 -4.60 -3.45 3.93
C GLN A 72 -5.45 -2.20 4.18
N LEU A 73 -6.53 -2.37 4.95
CA LEU A 73 -7.44 -1.30 5.33
C LEU A 73 -6.71 -0.16 6.08
N ARG A 74 -5.81 -0.51 7.01
CA ARG A 74 -5.02 0.47 7.77
C ARG A 74 -4.15 1.38 6.90
N ASP A 75 -3.66 0.87 5.77
CA ASP A 75 -2.86 1.67 4.85
C ASP A 75 -3.75 2.63 4.03
N GLN A 76 -4.95 2.19 3.67
CA GLN A 76 -5.98 3.05 3.08
C GLN A 76 -6.39 4.16 4.05
N GLU A 77 -6.68 3.82 5.31
CA GLU A 77 -7.09 4.80 6.33
C GLU A 77 -6.01 5.85 6.56
N ARG A 78 -4.75 5.42 6.76
CA ARG A 78 -3.61 6.35 6.87
C ARG A 78 -3.48 7.25 5.65
N HIS A 79 -3.64 6.69 4.44
CA HIS A 79 -3.64 7.49 3.22
C HIS A 79 -4.75 8.56 3.24
N GLU A 80 -5.96 8.19 3.64
CA GLU A 80 -7.08 9.12 3.76
C GLU A 80 -6.80 10.23 4.79
N GLU A 81 -6.22 9.89 5.94
CA GLU A 81 -5.80 10.86 6.97
C GLU A 81 -4.67 11.80 6.52
N ASP A 82 -3.72 11.31 5.74
CA ASP A 82 -2.58 12.11 5.32
C ASP A 82 -2.86 12.95 4.07
N ALA A 83 -3.60 12.39 3.10
CA ALA A 83 -3.81 12.98 1.79
C ALA A 83 -5.13 13.77 1.67
N HIS A 84 -6.15 13.39 2.44
CA HIS A 84 -7.51 13.91 2.24
C HIS A 84 -8.09 14.59 3.47
N GLN A 85 -7.73 14.15 4.68
CA GLN A 85 -7.94 14.98 5.84
C GLN A 85 -6.91 16.11 5.77
N ALA A 86 -7.38 17.30 5.36
CA ALA A 86 -6.64 18.52 5.58
C ALA A 86 -6.45 18.65 7.10
N LYS A 87 -5.33 18.14 7.62
CA LYS A 87 -4.96 18.21 9.04
C LYS A 87 -5.28 19.61 9.50
N SER A 88 -6.34 19.71 10.30
CA SER A 88 -6.97 20.92 10.79
C SER A 88 -5.93 22.02 10.95
N SER A 89 -5.93 22.99 10.03
CA SER A 89 -4.97 24.08 10.10
C SER A 89 -5.28 24.90 11.34
N PHE A 90 -4.27 25.12 12.18
CA PHE A 90 -4.36 26.05 13.29
C PHE A 90 -4.41 27.46 12.72
N ARG A 91 -5.44 28.23 13.04
CA ARG A 91 -5.50 29.66 12.76
C ARG A 91 -5.22 30.41 14.05
N CYS A 92 -4.42 31.48 13.96
CA CYS A 92 -4.15 32.33 15.10
C CYS A 92 -5.47 32.88 15.65
N TYR A 93 -5.65 32.81 16.96
CA TYR A 93 -6.86 33.31 17.64
C TYR A 93 -6.78 34.82 17.92
N VAL A 94 -5.61 35.44 17.75
CA VAL A 94 -5.43 36.87 17.91
C VAL A 94 -6.21 37.60 16.82
N ALA A 95 -7.04 38.56 17.23
CA ALA A 95 -7.88 39.34 16.33
C ALA A 95 -7.03 39.97 15.20
N GLU A 96 -7.58 39.96 13.99
CA GLU A 96 -6.97 40.53 12.79
C GLU A 96 -5.62 39.90 12.37
N CYS A 97 -5.17 38.81 13.01
CA CYS A 97 -3.98 38.10 12.59
C CYS A 97 -4.30 37.07 11.50
N PRO A 98 -3.71 37.18 10.28
CA PRO A 98 -3.90 36.18 9.22
C PRO A 98 -3.09 34.89 9.45
N GLY A 99 -2.32 34.79 10.54
CA GLY A 99 -1.44 33.67 10.85
C GLY A 99 -2.16 32.33 10.84
N SER A 100 -1.66 31.37 10.07
CA SER A 100 -2.11 29.98 10.11
C SER A 100 -0.95 29.01 10.00
N ALA A 101 -1.11 27.82 10.57
CA ALA A 101 -0.09 26.79 10.59
C ALA A 101 -0.70 25.39 10.52
N LYS A 102 -0.03 24.47 9.85
CA LYS A 102 -0.47 23.05 9.76
C LYS A 102 -0.16 22.23 11.02
N ARG A 103 0.66 22.75 11.93
CA ARG A 103 1.11 22.06 13.15
C ARG A 103 1.03 22.98 14.36
N ALA A 104 0.70 22.41 15.51
CA ALA A 104 0.59 23.16 16.76
C ALA A 104 1.92 23.82 17.15
N ASP A 105 3.05 23.15 16.92
CA ASP A 105 4.38 23.68 17.26
C ASP A 105 4.73 24.94 16.44
N ASN A 106 4.32 24.95 15.17
CA ASN A 106 4.49 26.12 14.32
C ASN A 106 3.61 27.27 14.78
N MET A 107 2.40 26.99 15.26
CA MET A 107 1.52 28.02 15.82
C MET A 107 2.05 28.54 17.17
N MET A 108 2.60 27.68 18.03
CA MET A 108 3.27 28.11 19.27
C MET A 108 4.43 29.08 18.97
N ARG A 109 5.24 28.77 17.95
CA ARG A 109 6.31 29.66 17.50
C ARG A 109 5.76 30.97 16.94
N HIS A 110 4.69 30.93 16.17
CA HIS A 110 4.02 32.12 15.65
C HIS A 110 3.50 33.01 16.79
N LEU A 111 2.76 32.46 17.74
CA LEU A 111 2.22 33.17 18.90
C LEU A 111 3.34 33.83 19.72
N ARG A 112 4.45 33.11 19.92
CA ARG A 112 5.61 33.65 20.64
C ARG A 112 6.31 34.77 19.86
N GLY A 113 6.52 34.59 18.57
CA GLY A 113 7.31 35.52 17.75
C GLY A 113 6.55 36.76 17.30
N GLN A 114 5.26 36.63 16.96
CA GLN A 114 4.44 37.71 16.42
C GLN A 114 3.61 38.42 17.50
N HIS A 115 3.30 37.73 18.59
CA HIS A 115 2.42 38.26 19.65
C HIS A 115 3.04 38.22 21.05
N GLY A 116 4.24 37.66 21.22
CA GLY A 116 4.85 37.51 22.55
C GLY A 116 4.13 36.52 23.47
N ILE A 117 3.17 35.74 22.95
CA ILE A 117 2.31 34.86 23.73
C ILE A 117 3.01 33.51 23.91
N LYS A 118 3.20 33.09 25.16
CA LYS A 118 3.65 31.74 25.50
C LYS A 118 2.43 30.84 25.61
N SER A 119 2.22 29.97 24.64
CA SER A 119 1.15 28.96 24.65
C SER A 119 1.74 27.56 24.71
N THR A 120 0.99 26.64 25.31
CA THR A 120 1.26 25.21 25.27
C THR A 120 0.61 24.57 24.04
N LYS A 121 1.01 23.33 23.74
CA LYS A 121 0.41 22.57 22.64
C LYS A 121 -1.08 22.32 22.85
N ALA A 122 -1.51 22.13 24.10
CA ALA A 122 -2.92 21.97 24.46
C ALA A 122 -3.70 23.26 24.20
N ASP A 123 -3.16 24.42 24.59
CA ASP A 123 -3.78 25.73 24.35
C ASP A 123 -3.95 26.00 22.86
N VAL A 124 -2.94 25.68 22.06
CA VAL A 124 -3.01 25.83 20.60
C VAL A 124 -4.07 24.90 20.00
N ILE A 125 -4.21 23.68 20.53
CA ILE A 125 -5.27 22.76 20.09
C ILE A 125 -6.66 23.27 20.48
N ALA A 126 -6.82 23.85 21.66
CA ALA A 126 -8.09 24.36 22.14
C ALA A 126 -8.51 25.67 21.45
N LEU A 127 -7.57 26.60 21.26
CA LEU A 127 -7.86 27.98 20.84
C LEU A 127 -7.69 28.21 19.35
N CYS A 128 -6.75 27.49 18.70
CA CYS A 128 -6.37 27.77 17.31
C CYS A 128 -6.92 26.73 16.32
N LYS A 129 -7.38 25.57 16.77
CA LYS A 129 -7.88 24.50 15.88
C LYS A 129 -9.29 24.87 15.44
N ARG A 130 -9.50 25.20 14.16
CA ARG A 130 -10.87 25.32 13.64
C ARG A 130 -11.52 23.94 13.63
N GLY A 131 -12.72 23.85 14.21
CA GLY A 131 -13.68 22.80 13.90
C GLY A 131 -14.02 22.84 12.40
N GLY A 132 -14.26 21.65 11.84
CA GLY A 132 -14.34 21.35 10.40
C GLY A 132 -15.19 22.29 9.57
#